data_AF-A0A535NPT1-F1
#
_entry.id   AF-A0A535NPT1-F1
#
_cell.length_a   1.000
_cell.length_b   1.000
_cell.length_c   1.000
_cell.angle_alpha   90.00
_cell.angle_beta   90.00
_cell.angle_gamma   90.00
#
_symmetry.space_group_name_H-M   'P 1'
#
loop_
_entity.id
_entity.type
_entity.pdbx_description
1 polymer ?
#
loop_
_entity_poly.entity_id
_entity_poly.type
_entity_poly.pdbx_seq_one_letter_code
_entity_poly.pdbx_strand_id
1 'polypeptide(L)'
;MRRVIRAHLAAELLVEGERLPVFVWTIDHPEGLVLVDTGMIDSRPEVDDMSPTPHPENIPRDIASVINTHLHFDHCGGNRLFPGVPIHVQARELADARSLHDYTIREWV
;
A
#
# COMPACT_ATOMS: atom_id res chain seq x y z
N MET A 1 -18.32 -15.58 -14.15
CA MET A 1 -18.31 -14.39 -13.26
C MET A 1 -17.47 -13.31 -13.91
N ARG A 2 -17.97 -12.06 -13.97
CA ARG A 2 -17.20 -10.93 -14.49
C ARG A 2 -16.13 -10.62 -13.44
N ARG A 3 -14.84 -10.75 -13.76
CA ARG A 3 -13.76 -10.35 -12.83
C ARG A 3 -13.84 -8.83 -12.66
N VAL A 4 -14.16 -8.36 -11.46
CA VAL A 4 -14.29 -6.93 -11.17
C VAL A 4 -12.98 -6.45 -10.56
N ILE A 5 -12.45 -5.35 -11.11
CA ILE A 5 -11.36 -4.59 -10.51
C ILE A 5 -11.99 -3.34 -9.89
N ARG A 6 -11.69 -3.05 -8.63
CA ARG A 6 -12.24 -1.92 -7.88
C ARG A 6 -11.12 -1.09 -7.29
N ALA A 7 -11.20 0.24 -7.39
CA ALA A 7 -10.26 1.18 -6.80
C ALA A 7 -10.81 1.71 -5.47
N HIS A 8 -9.94 1.92 -4.48
CA HIS A 8 -10.26 2.50 -3.18
C HIS A 8 -9.24 3.59 -2.86
N LEU A 9 -9.70 4.81 -2.54
CA LEU A 9 -8.80 5.91 -2.16
C LEU A 9 -8.26 5.64 -0.76
N ALA A 10 -6.97 5.30 -0.65
CA ALA A 10 -6.34 4.90 0.59
C ALA A 10 -5.62 6.05 1.31
N ALA A 11 -5.13 7.04 0.57
CA ALA A 11 -4.56 8.27 1.11
C ALA A 11 -4.53 9.38 0.06
N GLU A 12 -4.17 10.59 0.47
CA GLU A 12 -3.79 11.67 -0.43
C GLU A 12 -2.51 12.35 0.06
N LEU A 13 -1.64 12.75 -0.86
CA LEU A 13 -0.36 13.40 -0.59
C LEU A 13 -0.31 14.76 -1.29
N LEU A 14 0.36 15.73 -0.69
CA LEU A 14 0.68 17.02 -1.32
C LEU A 14 2.08 16.91 -1.93
N VAL A 15 2.16 16.96 -3.26
CA VAL A 15 3.41 16.84 -4.01
C VAL A 15 3.52 18.02 -4.95
N GLU A 16 4.59 18.79 -4.82
CA GLU A 16 4.83 20.00 -5.64
C GLU A 16 3.64 20.99 -5.63
N GLY A 17 2.90 21.05 -4.52
CA GLY A 17 1.73 21.92 -4.35
C GLY A 17 0.41 21.33 -4.85
N GLU A 18 0.42 20.13 -5.42
CA GLU A 18 -0.77 19.43 -5.92
C GLU A 18 -1.18 18.26 -5.03
N ARG A 19 -2.48 18.06 -4.84
CA ARG A 19 -3.01 16.93 -4.07
C ARG A 19 -3.11 15.70 -4.97
N LEU A 20 -2.25 14.71 -4.74
CA LEU A 20 -2.21 13.46 -5.49
C LEU A 20 -2.91 12.33 -4.71
N PRO A 21 -3.77 11.54 -5.36
CA PRO A 21 -4.45 10.41 -4.73
C PRO A 21 -3.54 9.18 -4.67
N VAL A 22 -3.60 8.46 -3.55
CA VAL A 22 -3.02 7.12 -3.38
C VAL A 22 -4.16 6.12 -3.38
N PHE A 23 -4.24 5.31 -4.43
CA PHE A 23 -5.26 4.28 -4.57
C PHE A 23 -4.69 2.90 -4.22
N VAL A 24 -5.57 2.03 -3.72
CA VAL A 24 -5.36 0.57 -3.71
C VAL A 24 -6.44 -0.09 -4.55
N TRP A 25 -6.17 -1.29 -5.05
CA TRP A 25 -7.13 -1.99 -5.90
C TRP A 25 -7.47 -3.37 -5.36
N THR A 26 -8.73 -3.77 -5.51
CA THR A 26 -9.12 -5.16 -5.29
C THR A 26 -9.47 -5.85 -6.60
N ILE A 27 -9.05 -7.11 -6.70
CA ILE A 27 -9.31 -8.00 -7.84
C ILE A 27 -10.06 -9.22 -7.32
N ASP A 28 -11.26 -9.46 -7.84
CA ASP A 28 -12.03 -10.65 -7.50
C ASP A 28 -11.34 -11.92 -8.03
N HIS A 29 -10.99 -12.84 -7.13
CA HIS A 29 -10.49 -14.18 -7.45
C HIS A 29 -11.43 -15.25 -6.86
N PRO A 30 -11.63 -16.42 -7.51
CA PRO A 30 -12.50 -17.47 -6.98
C PRO A 30 -12.15 -17.96 -5.57
N GLU A 31 -10.88 -17.82 -5.17
CA GLU A 31 -10.36 -18.23 -3.86
C GLU A 31 -10.33 -17.09 -2.82
N GLY A 32 -10.80 -15.90 -3.16
CA GLY A 32 -10.86 -14.74 -2.26
C GLY A 32 -10.42 -13.44 -2.92
N LEU A 33 -10.48 -12.33 -2.18
CA LEU A 33 -10.15 -11.01 -2.73
C LEU A 33 -8.63 -10.79 -2.72
N VAL A 34 -8.06 -10.41 -3.86
CA VAL A 34 -6.65 -9.98 -3.94
C VAL A 34 -6.60 -8.47 -3.81
N LEU A 35 -5.77 -7.97 -2.91
CA LEU A 35 -5.49 -6.55 -2.75
C LEU A 35 -4.17 -6.21 -3.45
N VAL A 36 -4.16 -5.17 -4.27
CA VAL A 36 -2.96 -4.60 -4.90
C VAL A 36 -2.63 -3.30 -4.21
N ASP A 37 -1.46 -3.28 -3.58
CA ASP A 37 -0.97 -2.28 -2.63
C ASP A 37 -1.87 -2.08 -1.41
N THR A 38 -1.31 -1.44 -0.38
CA THR A 38 -1.97 -1.23 0.91
C THR A 38 -2.06 0.24 1.30
N GLY A 39 -1.60 1.13 0.43
CA GLY A 39 -1.68 2.56 0.69
C GLY A 39 -0.75 2.99 1.83
N MET A 40 -1.11 4.13 2.41
CA MET A 40 -0.52 4.70 3.61
C MET A 40 -1.64 4.92 4.63
N ILE A 41 -1.39 4.57 5.90
CA ILE A 41 -2.43 4.62 6.94
C ILE A 41 -2.09 5.50 8.15
N ASP A 42 -0.88 6.02 8.21
CA ASP A 42 -0.42 7.06 9.12
C ASP A 42 0.78 7.81 8.52
N SER A 43 1.22 8.89 9.17
CA SER A 43 2.38 9.68 8.77
C SER A 43 3.64 9.33 9.57
N ARG A 44 4.80 9.72 9.02
CA ARG A 44 6.10 9.70 9.68
C ARG A 44 6.88 10.98 9.34
N PRO A 45 7.85 11.40 10.18
CA PRO A 45 8.64 12.61 9.94
C PRO A 45 9.29 12.67 8.56
N GLU A 46 9.66 11.52 7.99
CA GLU A 46 10.27 11.36 6.67
C GLU A 46 9.36 11.82 5.52
N VAL A 47 8.04 11.94 5.74
CA VAL A 47 7.04 12.27 4.72
C VAL A 47 6.06 13.37 5.15
N ASP A 48 6.32 14.04 6.28
CA ASP A 48 5.42 15.07 6.82
C ASP A 48 5.34 16.32 5.91
N ASP A 49 6.38 16.59 5.12
CA ASP A 49 6.40 17.68 4.13
C ASP A 49 5.38 17.46 3.01
N MET A 50 5.01 16.21 2.75
CA MET A 50 3.95 15.82 1.81
C MET A 50 2.54 15.94 2.41
N SER A 51 2.37 16.40 3.66
CA SER A 51 1.06 16.61 4.30
C SER A 51 0.05 15.46 4.07
N PRO A 52 0.40 14.22 4.46
CA PRO A 52 -0.39 13.03 4.13
C PRO A 52 -1.76 13.03 4.82
N THR A 53 -2.78 12.64 4.06
CA THR A 53 -4.15 12.42 4.54
C THR A 53 -4.52 10.96 4.34
N PRO A 54 -4.29 10.06 5.31
CA PRO A 54 -4.63 8.65 5.20
C PRO A 54 -6.13 8.41 5.38
N HIS A 55 -6.68 7.48 4.59
CA HIS A 55 -8.07 7.01 4.62
C HIS A 55 -8.12 5.48 4.85
N PRO A 56 -7.58 4.98 5.98
CA PRO A 56 -7.41 3.56 6.22
C PRO A 56 -8.74 2.79 6.15
N GLU A 57 -9.86 3.41 6.51
CA GLU A 57 -11.21 2.84 6.47
C GLU A 57 -11.66 2.42 5.07
N ASN A 58 -11.09 3.00 4.02
CA ASN A 58 -11.41 2.65 2.64
C ASN A 58 -10.70 1.38 2.17
N ILE A 59 -9.68 0.91 2.89
CA ILE A 59 -8.90 -0.29 2.51
C ILE A 59 -9.66 -1.54 2.97
N PRO A 60 -10.09 -2.44 2.06
CA PRO A 60 -10.82 -3.65 2.44
C PRO A 60 -9.98 -4.59 3.32
N ARG A 61 -10.63 -5.25 4.29
CA ARG A 61 -9.96 -6.07 5.32
C ARG A 61 -10.05 -7.57 5.10
N ASP A 62 -11.13 -8.04 4.48
CA ASP A 62 -11.33 -9.45 4.15
C ASP A 62 -10.60 -9.78 2.83
N ILE A 63 -9.29 -9.98 2.95
CA ILE A 63 -8.35 -10.14 1.85
C ILE A 63 -7.67 -11.50 1.97
N ALA A 64 -7.63 -12.25 0.87
CA ALA A 64 -6.96 -13.54 0.82
C ALA A 64 -5.45 -13.41 0.56
N SER A 65 -5.04 -12.37 -0.17
CA SER A 65 -3.63 -12.09 -0.47
C SER A 65 -3.42 -10.63 -0.85
N VAL A 66 -2.25 -10.10 -0.49
CA VAL A 66 -1.77 -8.77 -0.90
C VAL A 66 -0.65 -8.92 -1.92
N ILE A 67 -0.67 -8.09 -2.96
CA ILE A 67 0.43 -7.90 -3.91
C ILE A 67 0.89 -6.46 -3.77
N ASN A 68 2.09 -6.23 -3.23
CA ASN A 68 2.72 -4.92 -3.37
C ASN A 68 3.34 -4.81 -4.77
N THR A 69 3.05 -3.71 -5.46
CA THR A 69 3.69 -3.37 -6.73
C THR A 69 5.16 -3.06 -6.52
N HIS A 70 5.45 -2.31 -5.46
CA HIS A 70 6.77 -2.01 -4.89
C HIS A 70 6.60 -1.55 -3.43
N LEU A 71 7.69 -1.20 -2.75
CA LEU A 71 7.72 -0.96 -1.31
C LEU A 71 7.98 0.51 -0.94
N HIS A 72 7.59 1.47 -1.78
CA HIS A 72 7.48 2.85 -1.31
C HIS A 72 6.39 2.98 -0.23
N PHE A 73 6.53 4.00 0.62
CA PHE A 73 5.73 4.18 1.82
C PHE A 73 4.22 4.28 1.55
N ASP A 74 3.83 4.83 0.40
CA ASP A 74 2.46 5.00 -0.05
C ASP A 74 1.87 3.74 -0.69
N HIS A 75 2.67 2.70 -0.89
CA HIS A 75 2.23 1.40 -1.40
C HIS A 75 2.22 0.32 -0.30
N CYS A 76 3.20 0.32 0.60
CA CYS A 76 3.35 -0.72 1.64
C CYS A 76 2.98 -0.25 3.06
N GLY A 77 2.68 1.03 3.28
CA GLY A 77 2.42 1.57 4.62
C GLY A 77 1.26 0.90 5.36
N GLY A 78 0.29 0.35 4.62
CA GLY A 78 -0.83 -0.43 5.14
C GLY A 78 -0.57 -1.93 5.36
N ASN A 79 0.60 -2.48 5.04
CA ASN A 79 0.89 -3.93 5.17
C ASN A 79 0.58 -4.46 6.58
N ARG A 80 0.84 -3.64 7.60
CA ARG A 80 0.56 -3.92 9.02
C ARG A 80 -0.92 -4.11 9.39
N LEU A 81 -1.85 -3.85 8.46
CA LEU A 81 -3.28 -4.13 8.63
C LEU A 81 -3.63 -5.60 8.37
N PHE A 82 -2.71 -6.39 7.82
CA PHE A 82 -2.97 -7.74 7.31
C PHE A 82 -2.11 -8.82 7.98
N PRO A 83 -2.07 -8.91 9.33
CA PRO A 83 -1.32 -9.96 10.00
C PRO A 83 -1.84 -11.35 9.59
N GLY A 84 -0.94 -12.24 9.16
CA GLY A 84 -1.27 -13.60 8.76
C GLY A 84 -1.78 -13.75 7.32
N VAL A 85 -1.99 -12.64 6.58
CA VAL A 85 -2.31 -12.68 5.14
C VAL A 85 -1.00 -12.76 4.35
N PRO A 86 -0.89 -13.63 3.33
CA PRO A 86 0.27 -13.64 2.44
C PRO A 86 0.43 -12.30 1.70
N ILE A 87 1.59 -11.67 1.86
CA ILE A 87 2.00 -10.45 1.15
C ILE A 87 3.11 -10.80 0.18
N HIS A 88 2.92 -10.50 -1.10
CA HIS A 88 3.86 -10.79 -2.16
C HIS A 88 4.44 -9.51 -2.75
N VAL A 89 5.74 -9.56 -3.05
CA VAL A 89 6.48 -8.51 -3.76
C VAL A 89 7.64 -9.15 -4.53
N GLN A 90 8.25 -8.44 -5.46
CA GLN A 90 9.43 -8.96 -6.16
C GLN A 90 10.60 -9.17 -5.19
N ALA A 91 11.33 -10.27 -5.33
CA ALA A 91 12.44 -10.60 -4.42
C ALA A 91 13.56 -9.53 -4.43
N ARG A 92 13.81 -8.91 -5.58
CA ARG A 92 14.76 -7.81 -5.72
C ARG A 92 14.31 -6.57 -4.97
N GLU A 93 13.05 -6.20 -5.14
CA GLU A 93 12.43 -5.08 -4.43
C GLU A 93 12.54 -5.22 -2.91
N LEU A 94 12.26 -6.42 -2.39
CA LEU A 94 12.43 -6.71 -0.97
C LEU A 94 13.89 -6.61 -0.51
N ALA A 95 14.84 -7.04 -1.34
CA ALA A 95 16.26 -6.93 -1.03
C ALA A 95 16.72 -5.46 -1.01
N ASP A 96 16.26 -4.67 -1.97
CA ASP A 96 16.57 -3.24 -2.09
C ASP A 96 15.97 -2.47 -0.90
N ALA A 97 14.70 -2.68 -0.54
CA ALA A 97 14.07 -2.05 0.63
C ALA A 97 14.77 -2.37 1.97
N ARG A 98 15.39 -3.56 2.07
CA ARG A 98 16.14 -3.98 3.27
C ARG A 98 17.57 -3.47 3.31
N SER A 99 18.17 -3.11 2.18
CA SER A 99 19.60 -2.80 2.08
C SER A 99 19.92 -1.35 1.73
N LEU A 100 19.07 -0.69 0.94
CA LEU A 100 19.24 0.70 0.56
C LEU A 100 18.81 1.63 1.70
N HIS A 101 19.54 2.73 1.86
CA HIS A 101 19.16 3.85 2.73
C HIS A 101 18.17 4.75 1.99
N ASP A 102 17.25 5.36 2.74
CA ASP A 102 16.27 6.34 2.25
C ASP A 102 15.39 5.85 1.08
N TYR A 103 15.24 4.53 0.95
CA TYR A 103 14.39 3.91 -0.08
C TYR A 103 12.91 3.90 0.33
N THR A 104 12.65 3.55 1.59
CA THR A 104 11.31 3.49 2.18
C THR A 104 11.40 3.51 3.71
N ILE A 105 10.24 3.54 4.38
CA ILE A 105 10.13 3.37 5.83
C ILE A 105 10.24 1.88 6.14
N ARG A 106 11.43 1.47 6.57
CA ARG A 106 11.80 0.04 6.71
C ARG A 106 10.93 -0.72 7.71
N GLU A 107 10.34 -0.05 8.71
CA GLU A 107 9.44 -0.69 9.66
C GLU A 107 8.09 -1.09 9.05
N TRP A 108 7.79 -0.66 7.83
CA TRP A 108 6.55 -0.96 7.11
C TRP A 108 6.70 -2.10 6.09
N VAL A 109 7.89 -2.69 5.98
CA VAL A 109 8.25 -3.79 5.07
C VAL A 109 8.27 -5.15 5.77
#